data_AF-A0A1I1NT73-F1
#
_entry.id   AF-A0A1I1NT73-F1
#
_cell.length_a   1.000
_cell.length_b   1.000
_cell.length_c   1.000
_cell.angle_alpha   90.00
_cell.angle_beta   90.00
_cell.angle_gamma   90.00
#
_symmetry.space_group_name_H-M   'P 1'
#
loop_
_entity.id
_entity.type
_entity.pdbx_description
1 polymer ?
#
loop_
_entity_poly.entity_id
_entity_poly.type
_entity_poly.pdbx_seq_one_letter_code
_entity_poly.pdbx_strand_id
1 'polypeptide(L)'
;MKLKKSIIAGLCSAALTASIIPVSAEGSDTAFCEAVPENVRILGRTVYNDDSLWLANSVSGVEFTVTGSQVTFNLKVSGDPTRIGVYLNGQLYQRGLISSKKGSVTIPLTDGENTVKLIKLSESMQSELGIDSIETDKGASVKPTAAKERKLEFIGDSITCGYGIDLPLKDPETGKTNKFSTVSEDASKTYAYQIAEMLDADANFFSMSGCGIWCNYGGNRDHTMEKYYTKSSLNTWNSISSTGYTLIQSFDWDFAQYQPDCIVINLGTNDWSYFGSHIEETDNFEESYIDFLKMVRENNPDAKIICTLGMMGADLFGNIETAVDSYKADTGDKEVYTLELETIDKDSEGYGVDYHPMAATNTRVASDELGPYIAEVMDWKLGSMPDDGTLTHTPDDLVVGEYHEQREDAESSATEESSAADSSDASSGSESASSDSNNSSNQGSAASSSRSTTNPNNSNQNPTTGLAGGMAMIALMGGAVIISKRKK
;
A
#
# COMPACT_ATOMS: atom_id res chain seq x y z
N MET A 1 27.50 -90.52 -31.55
CA MET A 1 28.07 -90.25 -30.21
C MET A 1 28.99 -89.03 -30.31
N LYS A 2 28.99 -88.14 -29.30
CA LYS A 2 29.79 -86.88 -29.17
C LYS A 2 29.32 -85.63 -29.96
N LEU A 3 29.43 -84.49 -29.25
CA LEU A 3 29.05 -83.11 -29.62
C LEU A 3 30.20 -82.32 -30.28
N LYS A 4 29.84 -81.25 -31.02
CA LYS A 4 30.25 -79.82 -30.85
C LYS A 4 29.75 -79.03 -32.10
N LYS A 5 28.82 -78.06 -32.03
CA LYS A 5 29.00 -76.60 -31.69
C LYS A 5 30.28 -76.03 -32.32
N SER A 6 30.31 -75.00 -33.18
CA SER A 6 29.55 -73.73 -33.29
C SER A 6 29.78 -73.12 -34.72
N ILE A 7 29.24 -71.98 -35.22
CA ILE A 7 28.35 -70.87 -34.77
C ILE A 7 27.62 -70.35 -36.03
N ILE A 8 26.42 -69.73 -35.90
CA ILE A 8 25.89 -68.73 -36.86
C ILE A 8 25.26 -67.59 -36.05
N ALA A 9 25.52 -66.34 -36.42
CA ALA A 9 24.86 -65.16 -35.87
C ALA A 9 23.62 -64.80 -36.69
N GLY A 10 22.53 -64.40 -36.03
CA GLY A 10 21.30 -63.90 -36.66
C GLY A 10 20.71 -62.81 -35.80
N LEU A 11 20.45 -61.63 -36.39
CA LEU A 11 19.95 -60.46 -35.67
C LEU A 11 18.52 -60.69 -35.18
N CYS A 12 18.21 -60.13 -34.01
CA CYS A 12 16.84 -59.98 -33.54
C CYS A 12 16.17 -58.77 -34.20
N SER A 13 14.97 -58.97 -34.72
CA SER A 13 13.99 -57.91 -34.97
C SER A 13 12.64 -58.39 -34.47
N ALA A 14 12.23 -57.93 -33.29
CA ALA A 14 10.89 -58.11 -32.76
C ALA A 14 10.24 -56.74 -32.65
N ALA A 15 9.11 -56.54 -33.32
CA ALA A 15 8.42 -55.26 -33.32
C ALA A 15 7.68 -55.07 -31.99
N LEU A 16 7.95 -53.96 -31.28
CA LEU A 16 7.05 -53.47 -30.24
C LEU A 16 5.90 -52.71 -30.90
N THR A 17 4.69 -53.25 -30.83
CA THR A 17 3.47 -52.49 -31.07
C THR A 17 3.19 -51.60 -29.85
N ALA A 18 3.57 -50.33 -29.92
CA ALA A 18 3.18 -49.35 -28.91
C ALA A 18 1.67 -49.10 -29.02
N SER A 19 0.91 -49.55 -28.01
CA SER A 19 -0.49 -49.17 -27.88
C SER A 19 -0.54 -47.74 -27.37
N ILE A 20 -0.81 -46.79 -28.27
CA ILE A 20 -1.10 -45.41 -27.91
C ILE A 20 -2.47 -45.42 -27.21
N ILE A 21 -2.45 -45.42 -25.88
CA ILE A 21 -3.61 -45.01 -25.09
C ILE A 21 -3.71 -43.49 -25.29
N PRO A 22 -4.80 -42.95 -25.85
CA PRO A 22 -5.02 -41.52 -25.78
C PRO A 22 -5.25 -41.17 -24.31
N VAL A 23 -4.26 -40.54 -23.69
CA VAL A 23 -4.51 -39.75 -22.48
C VAL A 23 -5.45 -38.65 -22.94
N SER A 24 -6.71 -38.76 -22.53
CA SER A 24 -7.63 -37.63 -22.64
C SER A 24 -7.02 -36.52 -21.81
N ALA A 25 -6.66 -35.41 -22.45
CA ALA A 25 -6.57 -34.16 -21.73
C ALA A 25 -8.01 -33.85 -21.28
N GLU A 26 -8.35 -34.23 -20.04
CA GLU A 26 -9.43 -33.56 -19.34
C GLU A 26 -9.00 -32.09 -19.27
N GLY A 27 -9.62 -31.27 -20.11
CA GLY A 27 -9.51 -29.83 -19.93
C GLY A 27 -10.00 -29.52 -18.52
N SER A 28 -9.19 -28.81 -17.74
CA SER A 28 -9.68 -28.19 -16.52
C SER A 28 -10.74 -27.18 -16.93
N ASP A 29 -12.00 -27.61 -16.92
CA ASP A 29 -13.14 -26.74 -17.10
C ASP A 29 -13.08 -25.72 -15.94
N THR A 30 -12.70 -24.47 -16.22
CA THR A 30 -12.62 -23.41 -15.21
C THR A 30 -13.91 -22.61 -15.12
N ALA A 31 -14.09 -21.92 -14.00
CA ALA A 31 -15.21 -21.03 -13.73
C ALA A 31 -14.70 -19.72 -13.12
N PHE A 32 -15.28 -18.61 -13.56
CA PHE A 32 -14.95 -17.27 -13.10
C PHE A 32 -16.00 -16.77 -12.10
N CYS A 33 -15.55 -16.09 -11.06
CA CYS A 33 -16.39 -15.34 -10.14
C CYS A 33 -15.83 -13.93 -9.96
N GLU A 34 -16.73 -12.97 -9.81
CA GLU A 34 -16.40 -11.57 -9.54
C GLU A 34 -16.11 -11.39 -8.05
N ALA A 35 -15.23 -10.45 -7.71
CA ALA A 35 -14.92 -10.07 -6.33
C ALA A 35 -16.04 -9.17 -5.73
N VAL A 36 -17.26 -9.72 -5.63
CA VAL A 36 -18.47 -9.08 -5.10
C VAL A 36 -18.86 -9.63 -3.71
N PRO A 37 -19.60 -8.88 -2.86
CA PRO A 37 -19.92 -9.29 -1.49
C PRO A 37 -20.61 -10.67 -1.35
N GLU A 38 -21.31 -11.12 -2.39
CA GLU A 38 -21.96 -12.43 -2.45
C GLU A 38 -20.97 -13.59 -2.58
N ASN A 39 -19.78 -13.33 -3.13
CA ASN A 39 -18.73 -14.31 -3.39
C ASN A 39 -17.56 -14.19 -2.39
N VAL A 40 -17.19 -12.97 -1.99
CA VAL A 40 -16.01 -12.68 -1.19
C VAL A 40 -16.28 -11.65 -0.10
N ARG A 41 -15.62 -11.80 1.05
CA ARG A 41 -15.60 -10.78 2.10
C ARG A 41 -14.59 -9.71 1.70
N ILE A 42 -15.04 -8.47 1.56
CA ILE A 42 -14.21 -7.33 1.19
C ILE A 42 -13.52 -6.78 2.44
N LEU A 43 -12.24 -6.42 2.33
CA LEU A 43 -11.39 -5.90 3.40
C LEU A 43 -10.89 -4.51 3.04
N GLY A 44 -10.87 -3.58 4.00
CA GLY A 44 -10.41 -2.20 3.79
C GLY A 44 -11.42 -1.32 3.06
N ARG A 45 -11.05 -0.04 2.83
CA ARG A 45 -11.79 0.85 1.94
C ARG A 45 -11.43 0.54 0.48
N THR A 46 -12.43 0.15 -0.30
CA THR A 46 -12.30 -0.33 -1.70
C THR A 46 -13.35 0.28 -2.61
N VAL A 47 -13.12 0.32 -3.92
CA VAL A 47 -14.06 0.89 -4.90
C VAL A 47 -14.24 -0.04 -6.11
N TYR A 48 -15.47 -0.23 -6.57
CA TYR A 48 -15.75 -0.82 -7.87
C TYR A 48 -15.57 0.21 -8.98
N ASN A 49 -14.68 -0.07 -9.93
CA ASN A 49 -14.38 0.82 -11.05
C ASN A 49 -13.97 0.00 -12.28
N ASP A 50 -14.59 0.30 -13.43
CA ASP A 50 -14.43 -0.44 -14.69
C ASP A 50 -14.46 -1.98 -14.50
N ASP A 51 -15.57 -2.46 -13.91
CA ASP A 51 -15.91 -3.86 -13.61
C ASP A 51 -14.91 -4.62 -12.70
N SER A 52 -13.97 -3.92 -12.05
CA SER A 52 -13.00 -4.50 -11.11
C SER A 52 -13.16 -3.94 -9.70
N LEU A 53 -12.82 -4.75 -8.69
CA LEU A 53 -12.69 -4.30 -7.31
C LEU A 53 -11.29 -3.72 -7.09
N TRP A 54 -11.18 -2.42 -6.84
CA TRP A 54 -9.90 -1.73 -6.67
C TRP A 54 -9.53 -1.49 -5.21
N LEU A 55 -8.25 -1.74 -4.93
CA LEU A 55 -7.58 -1.72 -3.64
C LEU A 55 -6.49 -0.63 -3.66
N ALA A 56 -6.66 0.44 -2.87
CA ALA A 56 -5.65 1.49 -2.74
C ALA A 56 -4.91 1.41 -1.40
N ASN A 57 -5.63 1.37 -0.29
CA ASN A 57 -5.02 1.48 1.04
C ASN A 57 -4.32 0.17 1.43
N SER A 58 -3.33 0.27 2.33
CA SER A 58 -2.71 -0.90 2.94
C SER A 58 -3.76 -1.83 3.59
N VAL A 59 -3.49 -3.13 3.59
CA VAL A 59 -4.36 -4.20 4.17
C VAL A 59 -5.74 -4.33 3.48
N SER A 60 -6.10 -3.48 2.52
CA SER A 60 -7.30 -3.70 1.70
C SER A 60 -7.16 -4.94 0.82
N GLY A 61 -8.26 -5.66 0.58
CA GLY A 61 -8.21 -7.01 0.04
C GLY A 61 -9.55 -7.76 -0.01
N VAL A 62 -9.45 -9.07 -0.16
CA VAL A 62 -10.60 -9.99 -0.13
C VAL A 62 -10.27 -11.28 0.62
N GLU A 63 -11.27 -11.89 1.26
CA GLU A 63 -11.17 -13.21 1.88
C GLU A 63 -12.42 -14.07 1.61
N PHE A 64 -12.24 -15.35 1.33
CA PHE A 64 -13.33 -16.28 1.05
C PHE A 64 -12.96 -17.73 1.33
N THR A 65 -13.98 -18.56 1.52
CA THR A 65 -13.85 -20.02 1.49
C THR A 65 -14.02 -20.55 0.07
N VAL A 66 -13.16 -21.47 -0.35
CA VAL A 66 -13.16 -22.10 -1.68
C VAL A 66 -12.88 -23.60 -1.61
N THR A 67 -13.58 -24.39 -2.43
CA THR A 67 -13.28 -25.80 -2.70
C THR A 67 -12.72 -25.97 -4.10
N GLY A 68 -11.70 -26.82 -4.29
CA GLY A 68 -11.15 -27.13 -5.61
C GLY A 68 -9.69 -27.59 -5.52
N SER A 69 -9.01 -27.60 -6.65
CA SER A 69 -7.59 -27.89 -6.81
C SER A 69 -6.72 -26.62 -6.82
N GLN A 70 -7.26 -25.49 -7.30
CA GLN A 70 -6.58 -24.19 -7.31
C GLN A 70 -7.57 -23.01 -7.33
N VAL A 71 -7.05 -21.82 -7.02
CA VAL A 71 -7.70 -20.54 -7.30
C VAL A 71 -6.68 -19.58 -7.93
N THR A 72 -7.11 -18.81 -8.94
CA THR A 72 -6.28 -17.78 -9.58
C THR A 72 -6.93 -16.41 -9.45
N PHE A 73 -6.21 -15.44 -8.90
CA PHE A 73 -6.59 -14.02 -8.97
C PHE A 73 -6.04 -13.41 -10.26
N ASN A 74 -6.90 -12.78 -11.06
CA ASN A 74 -6.50 -11.96 -12.20
C ASN A 74 -6.48 -10.48 -11.77
N LEU A 75 -5.34 -9.82 -11.99
CA LEU A 75 -4.99 -8.55 -11.34
C LEU A 75 -4.61 -7.47 -12.37
N LYS A 76 -4.94 -6.22 -12.05
CA LYS A 76 -4.55 -4.98 -12.74
C LYS A 76 -3.75 -4.09 -11.79
N VAL A 77 -2.71 -3.39 -12.25
CA VAL A 77 -1.91 -2.47 -11.43
C VAL A 77 -1.84 -1.08 -12.07
N SER A 78 -2.18 -0.04 -11.30
CA SER A 78 -1.88 1.36 -11.62
C SER A 78 -0.84 1.91 -10.64
N GLY A 79 0.01 2.84 -11.10
CA GLY A 79 1.18 3.31 -10.34
C GLY A 79 2.40 2.39 -10.44
N ASP A 80 3.21 2.36 -9.38
CA ASP A 80 4.40 1.52 -9.22
C ASP A 80 4.04 0.03 -9.00
N PRO A 81 5.00 -0.90 -8.98
CA PRO A 81 4.75 -2.29 -8.63
C PRO A 81 4.05 -2.43 -7.27
N THR A 82 2.89 -3.10 -7.22
CA THR A 82 2.13 -3.28 -5.98
C THR A 82 2.68 -4.44 -5.17
N ARG A 83 2.89 -4.26 -3.86
CA ARG A 83 3.16 -5.39 -2.97
C ARG A 83 1.87 -6.04 -2.46
N ILE A 84 1.81 -7.36 -2.49
CA ILE A 84 0.68 -8.16 -2.00
C ILE A 84 1.12 -9.25 -1.03
N GLY A 85 0.20 -9.68 -0.18
CA GLY A 85 0.29 -10.86 0.67
C GLY A 85 -0.92 -11.77 0.40
N VAL A 86 -0.67 -13.06 0.28
CA VAL A 86 -1.67 -14.10 0.02
C VAL A 86 -1.55 -15.18 1.07
N TYR A 87 -2.65 -15.47 1.76
CA TYR A 87 -2.72 -16.41 2.87
C TYR A 87 -3.64 -17.56 2.49
N LEU A 88 -3.24 -18.78 2.84
CA LEU A 88 -4.00 -20.01 2.68
C LEU A 88 -4.23 -20.60 4.07
N ASN A 89 -5.49 -20.82 4.44
CA ASN A 89 -5.91 -21.40 5.72
C ASN A 89 -5.31 -20.68 6.96
N GLY A 90 -5.19 -19.35 6.90
CA GLY A 90 -4.66 -18.52 7.99
C GLY A 90 -3.12 -18.53 8.11
N GLN A 91 -2.40 -18.98 7.09
CA GLN A 91 -0.94 -18.97 7.03
C GLN A 91 -0.50 -18.22 5.77
N LEU A 92 0.57 -17.42 5.86
CA LEU A 92 1.15 -16.74 4.70
C LEU A 92 1.64 -17.79 3.69
N TYR A 93 1.02 -17.81 2.52
CA TYR A 93 1.35 -18.73 1.43
C TYR A 93 2.35 -18.10 0.46
N GLN A 94 2.13 -16.82 0.12
CA GLN A 94 2.98 -16.07 -0.81
C GLN A 94 2.91 -14.58 -0.49
N ARG A 95 4.04 -13.88 -0.60
CA ARG A 95 4.14 -12.42 -0.56
C ARG A 95 4.98 -11.98 -1.77
N GLY A 96 4.79 -10.79 -2.30
CA GLY A 96 5.65 -10.32 -3.41
C GLY A 96 5.13 -9.08 -4.12
N LEU A 97 5.84 -8.66 -5.18
CA LEU A 97 5.40 -7.58 -6.06
C LEU A 97 4.64 -8.10 -7.28
N ILE A 98 3.55 -7.42 -7.66
CA ILE A 98 2.99 -7.43 -9.00
C ILE A 98 3.59 -6.26 -9.78
N SER A 99 4.58 -6.54 -10.63
CA SER A 99 5.35 -5.52 -11.38
C SER A 99 4.75 -5.16 -12.75
N SER A 100 3.90 -6.02 -13.31
CA SER A 100 3.24 -5.82 -14.59
C SER A 100 1.89 -5.12 -14.43
N LYS A 101 1.47 -4.31 -15.43
CA LYS A 101 0.17 -3.62 -15.42
C LYS A 101 -1.05 -4.55 -15.42
N LYS A 102 -0.84 -5.80 -15.85
CA LYS A 102 -1.73 -6.93 -15.61
C LYS A 102 -0.90 -8.12 -15.16
N GLY A 103 -1.46 -8.99 -14.33
CA GLY A 103 -0.81 -10.21 -13.88
C GLY A 103 -1.81 -11.18 -13.24
N SER A 104 -1.34 -12.33 -12.78
CA SER A 104 -2.16 -13.27 -12.03
C SER A 104 -1.38 -13.94 -10.91
N VAL A 105 -2.10 -14.47 -9.92
CA VAL A 105 -1.56 -15.22 -8.79
C VAL A 105 -2.39 -16.49 -8.62
N THR A 106 -1.77 -17.66 -8.79
CA THR A 106 -2.41 -18.96 -8.63
C THR A 106 -1.97 -19.64 -7.34
N ILE A 107 -2.93 -20.07 -6.53
CA ILE A 107 -2.75 -20.76 -5.27
C ILE A 107 -3.28 -22.19 -5.43
N PRO A 108 -2.45 -23.24 -5.29
CA PRO A 108 -2.92 -24.61 -5.20
C PRO A 108 -3.66 -24.81 -3.86
N LEU A 109 -4.82 -25.45 -3.92
CA LEU A 109 -5.66 -25.73 -2.78
C LEU A 109 -5.38 -27.13 -2.22
N THR A 110 -5.70 -27.34 -0.95
CA THR A 110 -5.66 -28.67 -0.32
C THR A 110 -7.04 -29.35 -0.41
N ASP A 111 -7.10 -30.68 -0.28
CA ASP A 111 -8.36 -31.42 -0.33
C ASP A 111 -9.41 -30.89 0.67
N GLY A 112 -10.52 -30.34 0.17
CA GLY A 112 -11.64 -29.87 0.99
C GLY A 112 -11.99 -28.40 0.76
N GLU A 113 -12.52 -27.75 1.80
CA GLU A 113 -12.79 -26.31 1.84
C GLU A 113 -11.58 -25.60 2.45
N ASN A 114 -11.06 -24.60 1.74
CA ASN A 114 -9.89 -23.81 2.13
C ASN A 114 -10.32 -22.35 2.32
N THR A 115 -9.67 -21.60 3.22
CA THR A 115 -9.82 -20.13 3.29
C THR A 115 -8.67 -19.47 2.56
N VAL A 116 -8.97 -18.52 1.68
CA VAL A 116 -7.98 -17.75 0.91
C VAL A 116 -8.18 -16.27 1.17
N LYS A 117 -7.12 -15.56 1.59
CA LYS A 117 -7.08 -14.10 1.80
C LYS A 117 -6.01 -13.50 0.88
N LEU A 118 -6.35 -12.49 0.09
CA LEU A 118 -5.40 -11.65 -0.65
C LEU A 118 -5.52 -10.22 -0.12
N ILE A 119 -4.41 -9.62 0.29
CA ILE A 119 -4.33 -8.23 0.73
C ILE A 119 -3.21 -7.46 0.00
N LYS A 120 -3.43 -6.17 -0.20
CA LYS A 120 -2.42 -5.20 -0.61
C LYS A 120 -1.56 -4.82 0.59
N LEU A 121 -0.23 -4.89 0.47
CA LEU A 121 0.71 -4.59 1.55
C LEU A 121 1.37 -3.22 1.44
N SER A 122 1.49 -2.69 0.23
CA SER A 122 2.03 -1.35 -0.01
C SER A 122 0.96 -0.27 0.12
N GLU A 123 1.37 0.97 0.39
CA GLU A 123 0.46 2.10 0.63
C GLU A 123 -0.24 2.62 -0.65
N SER A 124 -1.22 3.50 -0.46
CA SER A 124 -2.01 4.14 -1.52
C SER A 124 -1.24 5.13 -2.39
N MET A 125 -0.11 5.66 -1.90
CA MET A 125 0.74 6.58 -2.67
C MET A 125 1.52 5.88 -3.80
N GLN A 126 1.90 4.62 -3.60
CA GLN A 126 2.73 3.88 -4.56
C GLN A 126 1.88 3.38 -5.74
N SER A 127 0.75 2.72 -5.44
CA SER A 127 -0.01 1.98 -6.43
C SER A 127 -1.45 1.66 -6.01
N GLU A 128 -2.27 1.32 -7.00
CA GLU A 128 -3.62 0.77 -6.84
C GLU A 128 -3.69 -0.59 -7.55
N LEU A 129 -4.40 -1.56 -6.94
CA LEU A 129 -4.54 -2.94 -7.43
C LEU A 129 -6.01 -3.27 -7.70
N GLY A 130 -6.35 -3.56 -8.95
CA GLY A 130 -7.68 -4.06 -9.32
C GLY A 130 -7.71 -5.58 -9.33
N ILE A 131 -8.68 -6.19 -8.64
CA ILE A 131 -9.06 -7.58 -8.83
C ILE A 131 -10.10 -7.61 -9.96
N ASP A 132 -9.71 -8.19 -11.10
CA ASP A 132 -10.51 -8.26 -12.33
C ASP A 132 -11.42 -9.49 -12.33
N SER A 133 -10.90 -10.64 -11.91
CA SER A 133 -11.68 -11.86 -11.73
C SER A 133 -10.96 -12.87 -10.83
N ILE A 134 -11.72 -13.80 -10.27
CA ILE A 134 -11.23 -14.95 -9.51
C ILE A 134 -11.63 -16.21 -10.28
N GLU A 135 -10.65 -16.97 -10.75
CA GLU A 135 -10.83 -18.21 -11.50
C GLU A 135 -10.65 -19.43 -10.58
N THR A 136 -11.52 -20.43 -10.73
CA THR A 136 -11.61 -21.64 -9.92
C THR A 136 -11.99 -22.85 -10.79
N ASP A 137 -11.97 -24.06 -10.23
CA ASP A 137 -12.51 -25.25 -10.89
C ASP A 137 -14.04 -25.13 -11.10
N LYS A 138 -14.56 -25.64 -12.22
CA LYS A 138 -16.00 -25.68 -12.46
C LYS A 138 -16.72 -26.55 -11.41
N GLY A 139 -17.65 -25.91 -10.71
CA GLY A 139 -18.38 -26.53 -9.60
C GLY A 139 -17.75 -26.28 -8.22
N ALA A 140 -16.66 -25.49 -8.15
CA ALA A 140 -16.17 -24.94 -6.91
C ALA A 140 -17.27 -24.17 -6.16
N SER A 141 -17.36 -24.40 -4.84
CA SER A 141 -18.09 -23.52 -3.93
C SER A 141 -17.17 -22.36 -3.56
N VAL A 142 -17.54 -21.13 -3.92
CA VAL A 142 -16.92 -19.88 -3.42
C VAL A 142 -17.94 -19.17 -2.53
N LYS A 143 -17.53 -18.73 -1.33
CA LYS A 143 -18.39 -17.99 -0.39
C LYS A 143 -17.57 -16.99 0.44
N PRO A 144 -18.11 -15.82 0.80
CA PRO A 144 -17.46 -14.90 1.74
C PRO A 144 -17.23 -15.58 3.09
N THR A 145 -16.11 -15.28 3.74
CA THR A 145 -15.97 -15.59 5.18
C THR A 145 -16.91 -14.70 6.00
N ALA A 146 -17.15 -15.06 7.27
CA ALA A 146 -17.88 -14.19 8.18
C ALA A 146 -17.05 -12.93 8.50
N ALA A 147 -17.71 -11.78 8.63
CA ALA A 147 -17.07 -10.59 9.17
C ALA A 147 -16.69 -10.82 10.65
N LYS A 148 -15.64 -10.15 11.12
CA LYS A 148 -15.31 -10.15 12.55
C LYS A 148 -16.33 -9.29 13.30
N GLU A 149 -16.63 -9.68 14.53
CA GLU A 149 -17.51 -8.90 15.43
C GLU A 149 -16.86 -7.57 15.84
N ARG A 150 -15.53 -7.51 15.82
CA ARG A 150 -14.71 -6.34 16.21
C ARG A 150 -14.17 -5.63 14.98
N LYS A 151 -14.19 -4.29 15.01
CA LYS A 151 -13.77 -3.43 13.90
C LYS A 151 -12.86 -2.30 14.38
N LEU A 152 -11.74 -2.14 13.70
CA LEU A 152 -10.72 -1.12 13.94
C LEU A 152 -10.55 -0.23 12.70
N GLU A 153 -10.25 1.05 12.89
CA GLU A 153 -9.65 1.87 11.83
C GLU A 153 -8.35 2.49 12.32
N PHE A 154 -7.26 2.33 11.56
CA PHE A 154 -5.97 2.94 11.82
C PHE A 154 -5.74 4.08 10.83
N ILE A 155 -5.78 5.31 11.34
CA ILE A 155 -5.48 6.53 10.61
C ILE A 155 -4.04 6.93 10.95
N GLY A 156 -3.17 7.10 9.95
CA GLY A 156 -1.76 7.32 10.24
C GLY A 156 -0.89 7.70 9.06
N ASP A 157 0.43 7.63 9.27
CA ASP A 157 1.45 7.95 8.27
C ASP A 157 2.27 6.71 7.84
N SER A 158 3.51 6.93 7.43
CA SER A 158 4.48 5.89 7.02
C SER A 158 4.67 4.79 8.06
N ILE A 159 4.51 5.11 9.34
CA ILE A 159 4.59 4.12 10.44
C ILE A 159 3.44 3.11 10.34
N THR A 160 2.25 3.56 9.94
CA THR A 160 1.06 2.72 9.74
C THR A 160 1.09 2.03 8.36
N CYS A 161 1.73 2.64 7.36
CA CYS A 161 1.98 1.99 6.07
C CYS A 161 2.97 0.81 6.14
N GLY A 162 3.87 0.80 7.14
CA GLY A 162 4.98 -0.16 7.21
C GLY A 162 6.16 0.24 6.32
N TYR A 163 6.38 1.54 6.14
CA TYR A 163 7.41 2.11 5.25
C TYR A 163 8.80 1.54 5.53
N GLY A 164 9.35 0.80 4.57
CA GLY A 164 10.72 0.28 4.64
C GLY A 164 11.00 -0.71 5.79
N ILE A 165 9.96 -1.25 6.44
CA ILE A 165 10.02 -2.08 7.65
C ILE A 165 10.86 -3.37 7.48
N ASP A 166 11.00 -3.86 6.25
CA ASP A 166 11.76 -5.06 5.91
C ASP A 166 13.28 -4.86 5.78
N LEU A 167 13.75 -3.61 5.72
CA LEU A 167 15.18 -3.30 5.53
C LEU A 167 15.72 -2.43 6.68
N PRO A 168 16.85 -2.81 7.31
CA PRO A 168 17.52 -1.94 8.28
C PRO A 168 18.04 -0.67 7.60
N LEU A 169 18.21 0.41 8.35
CA LEU A 169 18.75 1.70 7.90
C LEU A 169 20.05 1.56 7.11
N LYS A 170 20.89 0.59 7.52
CA LYS A 170 22.09 0.19 6.80
C LYS A 170 22.08 -1.31 6.56
N ASP A 171 22.39 -1.68 5.33
CA ASP A 171 22.74 -3.03 4.93
C ASP A 171 23.86 -3.57 5.85
N PRO A 172 23.65 -4.69 6.55
CA PRO A 172 24.62 -5.24 7.51
C PRO A 172 25.86 -5.85 6.83
N GLU A 173 25.77 -6.24 5.56
CA GLU A 173 26.89 -6.81 4.79
C GLU A 173 27.71 -5.71 4.10
N THR A 174 27.06 -4.75 3.45
CA THR A 174 27.75 -3.71 2.66
C THR A 174 27.93 -2.37 3.37
N GLY A 175 27.24 -2.15 4.49
CA GLY A 175 27.28 -0.91 5.27
C GLY A 175 26.63 0.30 4.59
N LYS A 176 26.02 0.11 3.42
CA LYS A 176 25.33 1.16 2.66
C LYS A 176 24.00 1.51 3.33
N THR A 177 23.62 2.79 3.27
CA THR A 177 22.27 3.21 3.64
C THR A 177 21.26 2.63 2.66
N ASN A 178 20.31 1.85 3.18
CA ASN A 178 19.17 1.38 2.40
C ASN A 178 18.22 2.55 2.10
N LYS A 179 17.45 2.41 1.03
CA LYS A 179 16.46 3.40 0.59
C LYS A 179 15.12 2.71 0.41
N PHE A 180 14.06 3.50 0.49
CA PHE A 180 12.72 2.99 0.26
C PHE A 180 12.55 2.41 -1.13
N SER A 181 11.80 1.32 -1.18
CA SER A 181 11.18 0.75 -2.36
C SER A 181 9.92 0.01 -1.94
N THR A 182 8.98 -0.21 -2.85
CA THR A 182 7.75 -0.96 -2.55
C THR A 182 8.01 -2.42 -2.13
N VAL A 183 9.20 -2.98 -2.42
CA VAL A 183 9.65 -4.29 -1.91
C VAL A 183 9.92 -4.26 -0.40
N SER A 184 10.30 -3.11 0.15
CA SER A 184 10.68 -2.95 1.56
C SER A 184 9.53 -2.54 2.48
N GLU A 185 8.37 -2.18 1.91
CA GLU A 185 7.16 -1.79 2.65
C GLU A 185 6.28 -3.00 2.94
N ASP A 186 5.93 -3.24 4.20
CA ASP A 186 5.04 -4.36 4.59
C ASP A 186 4.05 -3.96 5.69
N ALA A 187 2.84 -3.57 5.30
CA ALA A 187 1.79 -3.25 6.26
C ALA A 187 1.45 -4.43 7.20
N SER A 188 1.65 -5.69 6.79
CA SER A 188 1.35 -6.86 7.64
C SER A 188 2.33 -7.03 8.81
N LYS A 189 3.50 -6.36 8.76
CA LYS A 189 4.46 -6.33 9.88
C LYS A 189 4.24 -5.15 10.84
N THR A 190 3.28 -4.27 10.57
CA THR A 190 3.04 -3.07 11.38
C THR A 190 2.40 -3.40 12.73
N TYR A 191 2.55 -2.48 13.68
CA TYR A 191 1.87 -2.54 14.97
C TYR A 191 0.34 -2.67 14.79
N ALA A 192 -0.22 -1.95 13.81
CA ALA A 192 -1.65 -1.92 13.51
C ALA A 192 -2.20 -3.28 13.07
N TYR A 193 -1.49 -3.98 12.17
CA TYR A 193 -1.91 -5.30 11.68
C TYR A 193 -1.81 -6.35 12.80
N GLN A 194 -0.70 -6.32 13.54
CA GLN A 194 -0.47 -7.19 14.69
C GLN A 194 -1.55 -7.02 15.76
N ILE A 195 -1.94 -5.78 16.09
CA ILE A 195 -3.04 -5.49 17.02
C ILE A 195 -4.38 -6.03 16.50
N ALA A 196 -4.70 -5.85 15.23
CA ALA A 196 -5.96 -6.32 14.64
C ALA A 196 -6.10 -7.84 14.72
N GLU A 197 -5.05 -8.58 14.33
CA GLU A 197 -5.01 -10.05 14.43
C GLU A 197 -5.03 -10.53 15.89
N MET A 198 -4.28 -9.87 16.81
CA MET A 198 -4.33 -10.17 18.26
C MET A 198 -5.71 -9.91 18.88
N LEU A 199 -6.47 -8.94 18.38
CA LEU A 199 -7.82 -8.63 18.84
C LEU A 199 -8.92 -9.41 18.10
N ASP A 200 -8.57 -10.28 17.14
CA ASP A 200 -9.55 -10.99 16.29
C ASP A 200 -10.54 -10.00 15.61
N ALA A 201 -10.00 -8.90 15.09
CA ALA A 201 -10.74 -7.76 14.57
C ALA A 201 -10.49 -7.54 13.07
N ASP A 202 -11.51 -7.07 12.37
CA ASP A 202 -11.33 -6.48 11.04
C ASP A 202 -10.71 -5.10 11.19
N ALA A 203 -9.86 -4.70 10.23
CA ALA A 203 -9.18 -3.42 10.28
C ALA A 203 -9.16 -2.71 8.92
N ASN A 204 -9.58 -1.45 8.92
CA ASN A 204 -9.29 -0.51 7.85
C ASN A 204 -8.00 0.25 8.17
N PHE A 205 -7.12 0.42 7.17
CA PHE A 205 -6.01 1.36 7.27
C PHE A 205 -6.34 2.55 6.36
N PHE A 206 -6.18 3.76 6.88
CA PHE A 206 -6.28 4.99 6.12
C PHE A 206 -5.02 5.82 6.41
N SER A 207 -3.92 5.42 5.76
CA SER A 207 -2.60 5.95 6.03
C SER A 207 -1.81 6.25 4.76
N MET A 208 -0.93 7.24 4.85
CA MET A 208 -0.01 7.59 3.77
C MET A 208 1.30 8.16 4.31
N SER A 209 2.43 7.71 3.77
CA SER A 209 3.77 8.17 4.11
C SER A 209 3.93 9.68 3.98
N GLY A 210 4.53 10.30 5.00
CA GLY A 210 4.73 11.76 5.03
C GLY A 210 3.46 12.58 5.28
N CYS A 211 2.29 11.97 5.53
CA CYS A 211 1.06 12.71 5.83
C CYS A 211 1.04 13.28 7.26
N GLY A 212 0.43 14.46 7.42
CA GLY A 212 0.19 15.09 8.72
C GLY A 212 -1.22 15.68 8.84
N ILE A 213 -1.51 16.25 10.00
CA ILE A 213 -2.80 16.89 10.34
C ILE A 213 -2.84 18.35 9.85
N TRP A 214 -1.81 19.13 10.19
CA TRP A 214 -1.64 20.52 9.75
C TRP A 214 -0.83 20.60 8.47
N CYS A 215 0.25 19.82 8.39
CA CYS A 215 1.14 19.77 7.23
C CYS A 215 1.80 18.41 7.05
N ASN A 216 1.95 18.01 5.78
CA ASN A 216 2.78 16.89 5.38
C ASN A 216 4.27 17.21 5.60
N TYR A 217 5.10 16.17 5.56
CA TYR A 217 6.55 16.25 5.75
C TYR A 217 7.18 17.35 4.86
N GLY A 218 7.96 18.24 5.49
CA GLY A 218 8.54 19.42 4.83
C GLY A 218 7.61 20.65 4.80
N GLY A 219 6.47 20.62 5.48
CA GLY A 219 5.58 21.78 5.68
C GLY A 219 4.57 22.02 4.56
N ASN A 220 4.37 21.09 3.62
CA ASN A 220 3.31 21.24 2.60
C ASN A 220 1.93 21.06 3.24
N ARG A 221 1.00 21.97 2.95
CA ARG A 221 -0.37 21.95 3.50
C ARG A 221 -1.44 21.60 2.47
N ASP A 222 -1.08 21.24 1.23
CA ASP A 222 -2.05 21.11 0.14
C ASP A 222 -2.85 19.82 0.25
N HIS A 223 -2.24 18.75 0.77
CA HIS A 223 -2.80 17.39 0.76
C HIS A 223 -2.66 16.64 2.09
N THR A 224 -3.10 17.26 3.17
CA THR A 224 -3.12 16.75 4.55
C THR A 224 -4.30 15.80 4.81
N MET A 225 -4.27 15.06 5.92
CA MET A 225 -5.19 13.94 6.19
C MET A 225 -6.68 14.34 6.19
N GLU A 226 -7.00 15.50 6.79
CA GLU A 226 -8.35 16.03 6.92
C GLU A 226 -9.02 16.30 5.56
N LYS A 227 -8.23 16.59 4.52
CA LYS A 227 -8.75 16.84 3.16
C LYS A 227 -9.20 15.57 2.44
N TYR A 228 -8.77 14.40 2.90
CA TYR A 228 -8.99 13.13 2.23
C TYR A 228 -9.68 12.09 3.10
N TYR A 229 -9.88 12.31 4.40
CA TYR A 229 -10.51 11.31 5.27
C TYR A 229 -11.92 10.88 4.82
N THR A 230 -12.66 11.75 4.13
CA THR A 230 -13.96 11.44 3.52
C THR A 230 -13.87 10.72 2.16
N LYS A 231 -12.66 10.43 1.67
CA LYS A 231 -12.39 9.72 0.41
C LYS A 231 -12.09 8.25 0.65
N SER A 232 -12.23 7.46 -0.41
CA SER A 232 -11.90 6.03 -0.40
C SER A 232 -10.39 5.77 -0.33
N SER A 233 -9.55 6.72 -0.74
CA SER A 233 -8.10 6.69 -0.50
C SER A 233 -7.48 8.09 -0.49
N LEU A 234 -6.25 8.17 0.01
CA LEU A 234 -5.40 9.35 -0.01
C LEU A 234 -4.19 9.07 -0.92
N ASN A 235 -3.97 9.92 -1.92
CA ASN A 235 -2.71 9.99 -2.67
C ASN A 235 -2.44 11.44 -3.06
N THR A 236 -1.19 11.86 -2.88
CA THR A 236 -0.72 13.25 -3.02
C THR A 236 0.37 13.41 -4.07
N TRP A 237 0.72 12.36 -4.80
CA TRP A 237 1.78 12.39 -5.80
C TRP A 237 1.32 11.86 -7.16
N ASN A 238 1.88 12.40 -8.24
CA ASN A 238 1.60 11.97 -9.62
C ASN A 238 2.27 10.63 -10.00
N SER A 239 2.53 9.75 -9.01
CA SER A 239 3.03 8.37 -9.21
C SER A 239 2.01 7.51 -9.97
N ILE A 240 0.71 7.74 -9.73
CA ILE A 240 -0.39 6.96 -10.31
C ILE A 240 -0.99 7.72 -11.49
N SER A 241 -0.96 7.10 -12.67
CA SER A 241 -1.54 7.67 -13.89
C SER A 241 -3.03 7.36 -13.98
N SER A 242 -3.84 8.40 -14.23
CA SER A 242 -5.29 8.29 -14.50
C SER A 242 -5.62 8.03 -15.98
N THR A 243 -4.66 7.55 -16.77
CA THR A 243 -4.86 7.37 -18.22
C THR A 243 -5.80 6.19 -18.49
N GLY A 244 -7.07 6.49 -18.75
CA GLY A 244 -8.10 5.48 -19.02
C GLY A 244 -8.69 4.82 -17.77
N TYR A 245 -8.55 5.46 -16.60
CA TYR A 245 -9.06 4.96 -15.32
C TYR A 245 -9.19 6.10 -14.29
N THR A 246 -10.23 6.04 -13.47
CA THR A 246 -10.52 7.06 -12.43
C THR A 246 -9.87 6.68 -11.09
N LEU A 247 -8.97 7.52 -10.56
CA LEU A 247 -8.24 7.24 -9.30
C LEU A 247 -9.18 7.04 -8.10
N ILE A 248 -8.86 6.10 -7.19
CA ILE A 248 -9.71 5.79 -6.02
C ILE A 248 -9.92 7.04 -5.13
N GLN A 249 -8.91 7.90 -5.01
CA GLN A 249 -8.98 9.13 -4.19
C GLN A 249 -10.09 10.11 -4.60
N SER A 250 -10.66 9.95 -5.80
CA SER A 250 -11.74 10.81 -6.30
C SER A 250 -13.13 10.39 -5.80
N PHE A 251 -13.28 9.14 -5.37
CA PHE A 251 -14.52 8.58 -4.82
C PHE A 251 -14.63 8.92 -3.32
N ASP A 252 -15.82 9.34 -2.89
CA ASP A 252 -16.15 9.48 -1.48
C ASP A 252 -16.28 8.10 -0.82
N TRP A 253 -15.87 7.99 0.44
CA TRP A 253 -16.06 6.78 1.24
C TRP A 253 -17.44 6.80 1.90
N ASP A 254 -18.18 5.70 1.77
CA ASP A 254 -19.45 5.50 2.45
C ASP A 254 -19.22 4.82 3.81
N PHE A 255 -19.13 5.65 4.85
CA PHE A 255 -18.95 5.21 6.24
C PHE A 255 -20.07 4.29 6.75
N ALA A 256 -21.24 4.20 6.09
CA ALA A 256 -22.26 3.22 6.46
C ALA A 256 -21.83 1.76 6.16
N GLN A 257 -20.86 1.55 5.26
CA GLN A 257 -20.33 0.21 4.95
C GLN A 257 -19.42 -0.32 6.07
N TYR A 258 -18.74 0.57 6.80
CA TYR A 258 -17.83 0.21 7.88
C TYR A 258 -17.83 1.27 8.99
N GLN A 259 -18.50 0.96 10.09
CA GLN A 259 -18.40 1.67 11.36
C GLN A 259 -17.42 0.91 12.26
N PRO A 260 -16.24 1.47 12.58
CA PRO A 260 -15.30 0.88 13.54
C PRO A 260 -15.80 1.03 14.98
N ASP A 261 -15.51 0.06 15.84
CA ASP A 261 -15.74 0.21 17.28
C ASP A 261 -14.65 1.09 17.91
N CYS A 262 -13.43 1.04 17.36
CA CYS A 262 -12.30 1.85 17.79
C CYS A 262 -11.49 2.39 16.60
N ILE A 263 -11.12 3.67 16.67
CA ILE A 263 -10.27 4.37 15.71
C ILE A 263 -8.97 4.75 16.42
N VAL A 264 -7.83 4.42 15.83
CA VAL A 264 -6.50 4.84 16.28
C VAL A 264 -5.99 5.91 15.33
N ILE A 265 -5.63 7.08 15.86
CA ILE A 265 -5.02 8.18 15.11
C ILE A 265 -3.54 8.28 15.53
N ASN A 266 -2.64 7.82 14.66
CA ASN A 266 -1.20 7.89 14.85
C ASN A 266 -0.60 8.92 13.87
N LEU A 267 -0.76 10.21 14.20
CA LEU A 267 -0.37 11.35 13.37
C LEU A 267 0.22 12.48 14.21
N GLY A 268 1.23 13.16 13.65
CA GLY A 268 1.98 14.25 14.27
C GLY A 268 3.48 14.22 13.93
N THR A 269 4.02 13.05 13.59
CA THR A 269 5.45 12.87 13.23
C THR A 269 5.87 13.78 12.08
N ASN A 270 5.03 13.89 11.04
CA ASN A 270 5.33 14.71 9.87
C ASN A 270 5.07 16.20 10.10
N ASP A 271 4.09 16.55 10.93
CA ASP A 271 3.83 17.92 11.36
C ASP A 271 5.03 18.51 12.12
N TRP A 272 5.71 17.68 12.92
CA TRP A 272 6.92 18.09 13.64
C TRP A 272 8.07 18.52 12.72
N SER A 273 8.12 18.05 11.46
CA SER A 273 9.11 18.54 10.47
C SER A 273 9.00 20.04 10.18
N TYR A 274 7.84 20.65 10.46
CA TYR A 274 7.62 22.09 10.46
C TYR A 274 7.74 22.68 11.87
N PHE A 275 6.95 22.18 12.83
CA PHE A 275 6.83 22.77 14.17
C PHE A 275 8.09 22.67 15.04
N GLY A 276 8.99 21.71 14.78
CA GLY A 276 10.31 21.66 15.42
C GLY A 276 11.20 22.88 15.16
N SER A 277 10.79 23.77 14.26
CA SER A 277 11.39 25.09 14.03
C SER A 277 10.43 26.29 14.19
N HIS A 278 9.17 26.04 14.54
CA HIS A 278 8.08 27.03 14.68
C HIS A 278 7.23 26.69 15.92
N ILE A 279 7.88 26.47 17.07
CA ILE A 279 7.22 25.97 18.29
C ILE A 279 6.17 26.94 18.82
N GLU A 280 6.33 28.23 18.53
CA GLU A 280 5.38 29.30 18.84
C GLU A 280 4.08 29.26 18.00
N GLU A 281 4.02 28.38 16.99
CA GLU A 281 2.87 28.22 16.10
C GLU A 281 2.08 26.92 16.38
N THR A 282 2.43 26.11 17.39
CA THR A 282 1.81 24.80 17.63
C THR A 282 0.31 24.83 17.91
N ASP A 283 -0.24 25.96 18.39
CA ASP A 283 -1.68 26.19 18.53
C ASP A 283 -2.45 25.87 17.22
N ASN A 284 -1.82 26.12 16.06
CA ASN A 284 -2.39 25.78 14.75
C ASN A 284 -2.57 24.26 14.53
N PHE A 285 -1.63 23.45 15.03
CA PHE A 285 -1.73 22.00 15.00
C PHE A 285 -2.86 21.55 15.93
N GLU A 286 -2.97 22.12 17.13
CA GLU A 286 -4.05 21.83 18.08
C GLU A 286 -5.44 22.13 17.47
N GLU A 287 -5.63 23.32 16.90
CA GLU A 287 -6.89 23.71 16.24
C GLU A 287 -7.27 22.73 15.12
N SER A 288 -6.31 22.31 14.29
CA SER A 288 -6.58 21.38 13.19
C SER A 288 -6.77 19.94 13.65
N TYR A 289 -6.15 19.53 14.76
CA TYR A 289 -6.40 18.23 15.39
C TYR A 289 -7.80 18.20 16.00
N ILE A 290 -8.25 19.28 16.64
CA ILE A 290 -9.63 19.43 17.14
C ILE A 290 -10.65 19.32 16.00
N ASP A 291 -10.40 20.00 14.86
CA ASP A 291 -11.30 19.92 13.71
C ASP A 291 -11.26 18.56 13.02
N PHE A 292 -10.11 17.88 13.01
CA PHE A 292 -10.01 16.49 12.54
C PHE A 292 -10.79 15.53 13.45
N LEU A 293 -10.73 15.68 14.78
CA LEU A 293 -11.53 14.90 15.72
C LEU A 293 -13.04 15.10 15.52
N LYS A 294 -13.49 16.33 15.22
CA LYS A 294 -14.89 16.59 14.85
C LYS A 294 -15.27 15.84 13.58
N MET A 295 -14.44 15.86 12.55
CA MET A 295 -14.67 15.14 11.29
C MET A 295 -14.71 13.61 11.49
N VAL A 296 -13.78 13.05 12.28
CA VAL A 296 -13.75 11.62 12.60
C VAL A 296 -15.02 11.22 13.37
N ARG A 297 -15.42 11.99 14.39
CA ARG A 297 -16.66 11.75 15.16
C ARG A 297 -17.93 11.88 14.33
N GLU A 298 -18.01 12.86 13.42
CA GLU A 298 -19.18 13.07 12.55
C GLU A 298 -19.45 11.84 11.66
N ASN A 299 -18.40 11.21 11.15
CA ASN A 299 -18.49 10.04 10.27
C ASN A 299 -18.56 8.70 11.05
N ASN A 300 -18.15 8.68 12.32
CA ASN A 300 -18.10 7.49 13.17
C ASN A 300 -18.67 7.81 14.58
N PRO A 301 -20.01 8.01 14.70
CA PRO A 301 -20.63 8.55 15.91
C PRO A 301 -20.35 7.74 17.18
N ASP A 302 -20.30 6.41 17.10
CA ASP A 302 -20.21 5.52 18.27
C ASP A 302 -18.78 5.03 18.59
N ALA A 303 -17.79 5.31 17.73
CA ALA A 303 -16.44 4.75 17.86
C ALA A 303 -15.65 5.34 19.05
N LYS A 304 -14.84 4.54 19.73
CA LYS A 304 -13.82 5.08 20.64
C LYS A 304 -12.64 5.59 19.82
N ILE A 305 -12.10 6.77 20.13
CA ILE A 305 -10.98 7.35 19.39
C ILE A 305 -9.74 7.37 20.30
N ILE A 306 -8.63 6.78 19.86
CA ILE A 306 -7.35 6.77 20.58
C ILE A 306 -6.33 7.56 19.75
N CYS A 307 -5.93 8.72 20.27
CA CYS A 307 -4.89 9.56 19.68
C CYS A 307 -3.53 9.16 20.26
N THR A 308 -2.57 8.85 19.39
CA THR A 308 -1.29 8.28 19.81
C THR A 308 -0.14 8.85 18.98
N LEU A 309 1.04 8.93 19.58
CA LEU A 309 2.28 9.39 18.95
C LEU A 309 3.47 8.89 19.78
N GLY A 310 4.62 8.67 19.15
CA GLY A 310 5.89 8.53 19.90
C GLY A 310 6.96 7.63 19.31
N MET A 311 6.59 6.66 18.46
CA MET A 311 7.54 5.67 17.88
C MET A 311 8.75 6.34 17.21
N MET A 312 8.56 7.47 16.52
CA MET A 312 9.62 8.26 15.87
C MET A 312 9.87 9.63 16.55
N GLY A 313 9.49 9.76 17.83
CA GLY A 313 9.48 11.02 18.58
C GLY A 313 8.05 11.41 18.99
N ALA A 314 7.93 12.07 20.14
CA ALA A 314 6.67 12.42 20.80
C ALA A 314 6.50 13.93 21.03
N ASP A 315 7.30 14.78 20.37
CA ASP A 315 7.40 16.22 20.69
C ASP A 315 6.05 16.98 20.63
N LEU A 316 5.12 16.56 19.77
CA LEU A 316 3.76 17.13 19.67
C LEU A 316 2.71 16.41 20.54
N PHE A 317 3.06 15.37 21.31
CA PHE A 317 2.07 14.60 22.08
C PHE A 317 1.34 15.46 23.13
N GLY A 318 2.03 16.38 23.80
CA GLY A 318 1.39 17.34 24.71
C GLY A 318 0.41 18.30 24.02
N ASN A 319 0.63 18.61 22.74
CA ASN A 319 -0.33 19.35 21.93
C ASN A 319 -1.54 18.47 21.56
N ILE A 320 -1.34 17.17 21.28
CA ILE A 320 -2.44 16.20 21.09
C ILE A 320 -3.29 16.09 22.36
N GLU A 321 -2.68 16.00 23.55
CA GLU A 321 -3.42 16.00 24.82
C GLU A 321 -4.25 17.29 25.00
N THR A 322 -3.63 18.45 24.72
CA THR A 322 -4.30 19.77 24.81
C THR A 322 -5.47 19.89 23.82
N ALA A 323 -5.30 19.39 22.60
CA ALA A 323 -6.34 19.32 21.58
C ALA A 323 -7.49 18.38 21.98
N VAL A 324 -7.19 17.18 22.49
CA VAL A 324 -8.19 16.22 22.95
C VAL A 324 -8.98 16.76 24.15
N ASP A 325 -8.33 17.37 25.14
CA ASP A 325 -9.01 17.94 26.29
C ASP A 325 -9.89 19.15 25.92
N SER A 326 -9.42 19.98 24.97
CA SER A 326 -10.21 21.09 24.42
C SER A 326 -11.44 20.58 23.65
N TYR A 327 -11.25 19.57 22.80
CA TYR A 327 -12.34 18.89 22.07
C TYR A 327 -13.40 18.33 23.03
N LYS A 328 -12.99 17.64 24.10
CA LYS A 328 -13.89 17.10 25.13
C LYS A 328 -14.64 18.21 25.87
N ALA A 329 -13.96 19.31 26.19
CA ALA A 329 -14.57 20.45 26.87
C ALA A 329 -15.64 21.15 26.02
N ASP A 330 -15.39 21.30 24.72
CA ASP A 330 -16.28 21.97 23.77
C ASP A 330 -17.49 21.11 23.36
N THR A 331 -17.27 19.80 23.15
CA THR A 331 -18.30 18.89 22.62
C THR A 331 -19.05 18.12 23.70
N GLY A 332 -18.42 17.89 24.85
CA GLY A 332 -18.92 16.97 25.88
C GLY A 332 -18.71 15.48 25.58
N ASP A 333 -18.09 15.13 24.44
CA ASP A 333 -17.62 13.77 24.16
C ASP A 333 -16.56 13.36 25.19
N LYS A 334 -16.51 12.06 25.51
CA LYS A 334 -15.59 11.45 26.48
C LYS A 334 -14.93 10.20 25.94
N GLU A 335 -15.39 9.65 24.83
CA GLU A 335 -14.85 8.43 24.21
C GLU A 335 -13.68 8.77 23.26
N VAL A 336 -12.84 9.72 23.69
CA VAL A 336 -11.56 10.09 23.07
C VAL A 336 -10.45 9.95 24.11
N TYR A 337 -9.36 9.32 23.74
CA TYR A 337 -8.31 8.84 24.63
C TYR A 337 -6.94 9.19 24.07
N THR A 338 -5.92 9.26 24.92
CA THR A 338 -4.54 9.56 24.52
C THR A 338 -3.57 8.50 25.05
N LEU A 339 -2.58 8.13 24.24
CA LEU A 339 -1.48 7.24 24.62
C LEU A 339 -0.17 7.68 23.97
N GLU A 340 0.81 8.06 24.77
CA GLU A 340 2.19 8.25 24.31
C GLU A 340 2.84 6.88 24.10
N LEU A 341 3.58 6.71 23.00
CA LEU A 341 4.33 5.49 22.69
C LEU A 341 5.81 5.69 22.96
N GLU A 342 6.46 4.71 23.56
CA GLU A 342 7.91 4.70 23.70
C GLU A 342 8.60 4.67 22.33
N THR A 343 9.64 5.48 22.17
CA THR A 343 10.40 5.58 20.92
C THR A 343 11.17 4.29 20.59
N ILE A 344 11.65 4.17 19.34
CA ILE A 344 12.51 3.07 18.90
C ILE A 344 13.73 2.92 19.83
N ASP A 345 13.89 1.74 20.45
CA ASP A 345 15.15 1.39 21.10
C ASP A 345 16.17 0.99 20.03
N LYS A 346 17.02 1.96 19.66
CA LYS A 346 18.08 1.78 18.67
C LYS A 346 19.07 0.63 18.96
N ASP A 347 19.20 0.18 20.21
CA ASP A 347 20.20 -0.81 20.61
C ASP A 347 19.62 -2.24 20.66
N SER A 348 18.30 -2.39 20.86
CA SER A 348 17.61 -3.69 20.86
C SER A 348 16.72 -3.95 19.64
N GLU A 349 16.14 -2.90 19.04
CA GLU A 349 15.18 -2.98 17.92
C GLU A 349 15.78 -2.50 16.60
N GLY A 350 16.58 -1.43 16.68
CA GLY A 350 17.24 -0.82 15.52
C GLY A 350 16.33 0.05 14.64
N TYR A 351 16.95 0.77 13.72
CA TYR A 351 16.25 1.62 12.75
C TYR A 351 16.10 0.93 11.41
N GLY A 352 14.92 1.07 10.79
CA GLY A 352 14.63 0.74 9.41
C GLY A 352 15.07 1.85 8.44
N VAL A 353 14.65 1.71 7.18
CA VAL A 353 14.87 2.73 6.13
C VAL A 353 14.44 4.12 6.60
N ASP A 354 15.30 5.11 6.35
CA ASP A 354 15.05 6.52 6.68
C ASP A 354 14.59 6.75 8.15
N TYR A 355 15.14 5.94 9.07
CA TYR A 355 14.89 5.94 10.52
C TYR A 355 13.50 5.47 10.98
N HIS A 356 12.73 4.81 10.12
CA HIS A 356 11.42 4.24 10.48
C HIS A 356 11.54 3.05 11.45
N PRO A 357 10.48 2.72 12.22
CA PRO A 357 10.48 1.58 13.12
C PRO A 357 10.51 0.25 12.35
N MET A 358 11.41 -0.65 12.75
CA MET A 358 11.45 -2.01 12.22
C MET A 358 10.31 -2.88 12.80
N ALA A 359 10.18 -4.12 12.30
CA ALA A 359 9.24 -5.10 12.82
C ALA A 359 9.36 -5.31 14.35
N ALA A 360 10.56 -5.19 14.93
CA ALA A 360 10.79 -5.30 16.37
C ALA A 360 10.02 -4.24 17.18
N THR A 361 10.21 -2.94 16.88
CA THR A 361 9.46 -1.85 17.52
C THR A 361 7.95 -1.97 17.30
N ASN A 362 7.53 -2.33 16.08
CA ASN A 362 6.12 -2.55 15.77
C ASN A 362 5.50 -3.67 16.62
N THR A 363 6.25 -4.75 16.84
CA THR A 363 5.85 -5.89 17.69
C THR A 363 5.74 -5.48 19.15
N ARG A 364 6.73 -4.75 19.68
CA ARG A 364 6.70 -4.21 21.06
C ARG A 364 5.50 -3.31 21.28
N VAL A 365 5.27 -2.33 20.40
CA VAL A 365 4.12 -1.41 20.48
C VAL A 365 2.80 -2.17 20.42
N ALA A 366 2.70 -3.21 19.58
CA ALA A 366 1.51 -4.05 19.49
C ALA A 366 1.26 -4.89 20.76
N SER A 367 2.29 -5.53 21.31
CA SER A 367 2.13 -6.50 22.40
C SER A 367 2.14 -5.89 23.80
N ASP A 368 2.90 -4.80 24.00
CA ASP A 368 3.27 -4.29 25.33
C ASP A 368 2.64 -2.92 25.64
N GLU A 369 2.18 -2.17 24.63
CA GLU A 369 1.64 -0.81 24.77
C GLU A 369 0.21 -0.65 24.22
N LEU A 370 0.08 -0.46 22.91
CA LEU A 370 -1.16 0.01 22.29
C LEU A 370 -2.21 -1.10 22.16
N GLY A 371 -1.80 -2.34 21.88
CA GLY A 371 -2.73 -3.49 21.88
C GLY A 371 -3.36 -3.72 23.26
N PRO A 372 -2.58 -3.80 24.35
CA PRO A 372 -3.10 -3.79 25.72
C PRO A 372 -3.99 -2.59 26.05
N TYR A 373 -3.63 -1.38 25.60
CA TYR A 373 -4.42 -0.18 25.85
C TYR A 373 -5.78 -0.20 25.13
N ILE A 374 -5.82 -0.59 23.86
CA ILE A 374 -7.09 -0.80 23.11
C ILE A 374 -7.94 -1.87 23.79
N ALA A 375 -7.31 -2.98 24.23
CA ALA A 375 -7.98 -4.05 24.96
C ALA A 375 -8.64 -3.55 26.26
N GLU A 376 -7.95 -2.69 27.03
CA GLU A 376 -8.50 -2.04 28.23
C GLU A 376 -9.65 -1.07 27.89
N VAL A 377 -9.43 -0.14 26.93
CA VAL A 377 -10.41 0.89 26.53
C VAL A 377 -11.72 0.29 25.99
N MET A 378 -11.63 -0.86 25.32
CA MET A 378 -12.76 -1.57 24.70
C MET A 378 -13.38 -2.67 25.58
N ASP A 379 -12.83 -2.99 26.75
CA ASP A 379 -13.14 -4.21 27.54
C ASP A 379 -13.06 -5.49 26.68
N TRP A 380 -12.01 -5.56 25.86
CA TRP A 380 -11.76 -6.65 24.92
C TRP A 380 -10.64 -7.56 25.41
N LYS A 381 -10.86 -8.87 25.33
CA LYS A 381 -9.76 -9.83 25.47
C LYS A 381 -8.75 -9.66 24.32
N LEU A 382 -7.50 -9.38 24.67
CA LEU A 382 -6.33 -9.50 23.81
C LEU A 382 -5.89 -10.98 23.68
N GLY A 383 -5.61 -11.41 22.45
CA GLY A 383 -5.06 -12.71 22.11
C GLY A 383 -3.54 -12.77 22.19
N SER A 384 -2.97 -13.90 21.74
CA SER A 384 -1.54 -13.99 21.44
C SER A 384 -1.25 -13.39 20.06
N MET A 385 -0.01 -12.95 19.85
CA MET A 385 0.50 -12.64 18.51
C MET A 385 0.25 -13.84 17.56
N PRO A 386 -0.21 -13.63 16.31
CA PRO A 386 -0.40 -14.72 15.36
C PRO A 386 0.94 -15.38 14.98
N ASP A 387 0.90 -16.70 14.79
CA ASP A 387 1.96 -17.48 14.14
C ASP A 387 1.49 -17.81 12.72
N ASP A 388 1.39 -16.77 11.89
CA ASP A 388 0.93 -16.81 10.50
C ASP A 388 2.09 -16.82 9.48
N GLY A 389 3.33 -16.83 9.96
CA GLY A 389 4.56 -16.72 9.17
C GLY A 389 4.96 -15.28 8.80
N THR A 390 4.08 -14.28 8.96
CA THR A 390 4.29 -12.90 8.47
C THR A 390 5.60 -12.30 8.99
N LEU A 391 5.87 -12.44 10.29
CA LEU A 391 7.06 -11.90 10.96
C LEU A 391 8.36 -12.65 10.63
N THR A 392 8.28 -13.94 10.26
CA THR A 392 9.47 -14.79 10.04
C THR A 392 10.00 -14.77 8.62
N HIS A 393 9.19 -14.36 7.65
CA HIS A 393 9.56 -14.32 6.23
C HIS A 393 10.31 -13.02 5.84
N THR A 394 11.29 -13.11 4.95
CA THR A 394 12.13 -11.97 4.49
C THR A 394 11.55 -11.31 3.23
N PRO A 395 12.02 -10.11 2.82
CA PRO A 395 11.60 -9.48 1.57
C PRO A 395 11.90 -10.29 0.29
N ASP A 396 12.83 -11.26 0.34
CA ASP A 396 13.21 -12.11 -0.80
C ASP A 396 12.24 -13.29 -1.04
N ASP A 397 11.32 -13.55 -0.11
CA ASP A 397 10.33 -14.62 -0.24
C ASP A 397 9.28 -14.27 -1.31
N LEU A 398 9.54 -14.74 -2.56
CA LEU A 398 8.63 -14.90 -3.71
C LEU A 398 8.21 -13.64 -4.52
N VAL A 399 9.13 -13.08 -5.31
CA VAL A 399 8.75 -12.19 -6.43
C VAL A 399 7.73 -12.87 -7.36
N VAL A 400 6.50 -12.33 -7.44
CA VAL A 400 5.47 -12.82 -8.36
C VAL A 400 5.79 -12.31 -9.77
N GLY A 401 6.19 -13.20 -10.69
CA GLY A 401 6.70 -12.72 -11.97
C GLY A 401 7.06 -13.72 -13.06
N GLU A 402 6.59 -14.97 -13.03
CA GLU A 402 6.54 -15.76 -14.27
C GLU A 402 5.16 -15.59 -14.93
N TYR A 403 5.09 -14.61 -15.83
CA TYR A 403 3.95 -14.34 -16.69
C TYR A 403 3.84 -15.45 -17.74
N HIS A 404 2.76 -16.24 -17.67
CA HIS A 404 2.35 -17.08 -18.80
C HIS A 404 1.54 -16.24 -19.78
N GLU A 405 2.23 -15.73 -20.80
CA GLU A 405 1.61 -15.09 -21.95
C GLU A 405 0.64 -16.08 -22.62
N GLN A 406 -0.67 -15.90 -22.44
CA GLN A 406 -1.64 -16.59 -23.28
C GLN A 406 -1.41 -16.13 -24.72
N ARG A 407 -0.97 -17.05 -25.57
CA ARG A 407 -0.82 -16.78 -26.99
C ARG A 407 -2.18 -16.47 -27.59
N GLU A 408 -2.39 -15.23 -27.99
CA GLU A 408 -3.36 -14.93 -29.03
C GLU A 408 -2.88 -15.61 -30.32
N ASP A 409 -3.55 -16.68 -30.75
CA ASP A 409 -3.32 -17.33 -32.03
C ASP A 409 -3.81 -16.42 -33.18
N ALA A 410 -3.03 -15.37 -33.44
CA ALA A 410 -3.20 -14.49 -34.58
C ALA A 410 -2.65 -15.16 -35.85
N GLU A 411 -3.45 -16.05 -36.46
CA GLU A 411 -3.24 -16.44 -37.85
C GLU A 411 -3.34 -15.21 -38.76
N SER A 412 -2.19 -14.66 -39.18
CA SER A 412 -2.14 -13.92 -40.44
C SER A 412 -0.81 -14.13 -41.15
N SER A 413 -0.90 -14.70 -42.34
CA SER A 413 0.23 -14.96 -43.23
C SER A 413 0.66 -13.68 -43.95
N ALA A 414 1.95 -13.33 -43.86
CA ALA A 414 2.59 -12.43 -44.83
C ALA A 414 4.03 -12.92 -45.09
N THR A 415 4.36 -13.12 -46.36
CA THR A 415 5.63 -13.66 -46.84
C THR A 415 6.77 -12.64 -46.83
N GLU A 416 8.00 -13.16 -46.81
CA GLU A 416 9.24 -12.41 -47.00
C GLU A 416 9.23 -11.56 -48.29
N GLU A 417 9.84 -10.37 -48.24
CA GLU A 417 10.80 -9.99 -49.28
C GLU A 417 11.85 -8.98 -48.76
N SER A 418 13.08 -9.12 -49.23
CA SER A 418 14.27 -8.38 -48.78
C SER A 418 14.65 -7.26 -49.74
N SER A 419 15.17 -6.14 -49.23
CA SER A 419 16.25 -5.40 -49.93
C SER A 419 17.01 -4.46 -48.98
N ALA A 420 18.24 -4.12 -49.37
CA ALA A 420 19.26 -3.53 -48.51
C ALA A 420 19.34 -1.99 -48.58
N ALA A 421 20.19 -1.47 -47.69
CA ALA A 421 20.61 -0.09 -47.54
C ALA A 421 20.95 0.68 -48.83
N ASP A 422 20.76 2.01 -48.80
CA ASP A 422 21.92 2.91 -48.93
C ASP A 422 21.70 4.23 -48.15
N SER A 423 22.80 4.92 -47.94
CA SER A 423 23.01 6.21 -47.28
C SER A 423 22.98 7.40 -48.27
N SER A 424 22.73 8.61 -47.77
CA SER A 424 23.55 9.81 -48.10
C SER A 424 23.03 11.11 -47.45
N ASP A 425 23.95 12.04 -47.21
CA ASP A 425 23.74 13.38 -46.68
C ASP A 425 22.87 14.29 -47.58
N ALA A 426 22.22 15.30 -46.99
CA ALA A 426 22.71 16.69 -47.09
C ALA A 426 21.82 17.70 -46.33
N SER A 427 22.43 18.81 -45.94
CA SER A 427 21.84 19.88 -45.14
C SER A 427 21.17 20.99 -45.97
N SER A 428 20.52 21.90 -45.22
CA SER A 428 20.40 23.35 -45.44
C SER A 428 19.03 23.89 -45.85
N GLY A 429 18.79 25.15 -45.51
CA GLY A 429 17.62 25.91 -45.99
C GLY A 429 16.68 26.41 -44.89
N SER A 430 17.14 27.32 -44.05
CA SER A 430 16.24 28.28 -43.39
C SER A 430 15.61 29.20 -44.44
N GLU A 431 14.31 29.50 -44.35
CA GLU A 431 13.86 30.89 -44.52
C GLU A 431 12.43 31.13 -44.01
N SER A 432 12.24 32.33 -43.48
CA SER A 432 10.98 32.86 -42.95
C SER A 432 10.14 33.49 -44.05
N ALA A 433 8.82 33.27 -44.05
CA ALA A 433 7.88 34.11 -44.78
C ALA A 433 6.60 34.35 -43.98
N SER A 434 6.52 35.51 -43.33
CA SER A 434 5.28 36.10 -42.85
C SER A 434 4.39 36.52 -44.03
N SER A 435 3.08 36.29 -43.94
CA SER A 435 2.10 36.99 -44.78
C SER A 435 0.89 37.42 -43.95
N ASP A 436 0.65 38.74 -43.94
CA ASP A 436 -0.61 39.32 -43.48
C ASP A 436 -1.73 38.98 -44.46
N SER A 437 -2.96 38.82 -43.95
CA SER A 437 -4.12 39.47 -44.58
C SER A 437 -5.35 39.51 -43.67
N ASN A 438 -5.90 40.70 -43.54
CA ASN A 438 -7.17 40.98 -42.89
C ASN A 438 -8.33 40.15 -43.48
N ASN A 439 -9.34 39.84 -42.65
CA ASN A 439 -10.65 40.41 -42.94
C ASN A 439 -11.47 40.76 -41.68
N SER A 440 -12.14 41.90 -41.81
CA SER A 440 -13.30 42.37 -41.04
C SER A 440 -14.51 41.42 -41.22
N SER A 441 -15.65 41.48 -40.51
CA SER A 441 -16.14 42.27 -39.36
C SER A 441 -17.54 41.74 -39.01
N ASN A 442 -17.99 41.84 -37.75
CA ASN A 442 -19.29 42.49 -37.49
C ASN A 442 -19.41 43.04 -36.05
N GLN A 443 -20.24 44.05 -35.86
CA GLN A 443 -20.44 44.79 -34.60
C GLN A 443 -21.68 44.30 -33.81
N GLY A 444 -21.73 44.60 -32.50
CA GLY A 444 -22.88 44.27 -31.66
C GLY A 444 -22.85 44.76 -30.19
N SER A 445 -22.58 46.05 -29.96
CA SER A 445 -23.05 46.89 -28.82
C SER A 445 -23.10 46.28 -27.38
N ALA A 446 -22.18 46.65 -26.46
CA ALA A 446 -22.28 47.79 -25.52
C ALA A 446 -23.17 47.53 -24.26
N ALA A 447 -22.83 47.93 -23.02
CA ALA A 447 -21.83 48.91 -22.57
C ALA A 447 -21.22 48.63 -21.16
N SER A 448 -19.97 49.12 -20.96
CA SER A 448 -19.33 49.74 -19.76
C SER A 448 -19.75 49.32 -18.33
N SER A 449 -18.86 49.09 -17.36
CA SER A 449 -17.50 49.65 -17.09
C SER A 449 -16.79 48.87 -15.95
N SER A 450 -15.46 48.89 -15.71
CA SER A 450 -14.30 49.47 -16.42
C SER A 450 -12.95 48.96 -15.84
N ARG A 451 -11.84 49.22 -16.55
CA ARG A 451 -10.40 49.39 -16.17
C ARG A 451 -9.90 48.90 -14.78
N SER A 452 -8.72 48.26 -14.66
CA SER A 452 -7.64 48.04 -15.64
C SER A 452 -6.74 46.83 -15.35
N THR A 453 -6.37 46.12 -16.43
CA THR A 453 -5.07 45.46 -16.74
C THR A 453 -3.96 45.55 -15.67
N THR A 454 -3.24 44.47 -15.35
CA THR A 454 -2.25 43.84 -16.26
C THR A 454 -2.01 42.35 -16.01
N ASN A 455 -1.80 41.60 -17.10
CA ASN A 455 -1.09 40.32 -17.14
C ASN A 455 -0.10 40.39 -18.32
N PRO A 456 1.09 39.78 -18.25
CA PRO A 456 1.35 38.76 -19.28
C PRO A 456 2.24 37.57 -18.84
N ASN A 457 2.16 36.53 -19.69
CA ASN A 457 3.13 35.46 -19.91
C ASN A 457 3.26 34.33 -18.88
N ASN A 458 2.44 33.31 -19.14
CA ASN A 458 2.80 31.90 -19.09
C ASN A 458 4.22 31.62 -19.64
N SER A 459 5.02 30.83 -18.91
CA SER A 459 6.18 30.13 -19.46
C SER A 459 6.41 28.77 -18.76
N ASN A 460 6.04 27.68 -19.43
CA ASN A 460 6.54 26.35 -19.12
C ASN A 460 8.07 26.35 -19.11
N GLN A 461 8.70 25.99 -17.98
CA GLN A 461 9.94 25.22 -18.00
C GLN A 461 10.00 24.24 -16.82
N ASN A 462 10.13 22.97 -17.18
CA ASN A 462 10.41 21.85 -16.30
C ASN A 462 11.94 21.74 -16.11
N PRO A 463 12.49 21.62 -14.90
CA PRO A 463 13.87 21.19 -14.70
C PRO A 463 13.94 19.82 -14.03
N THR A 464 14.29 18.80 -14.82
CA THR A 464 14.72 17.49 -14.31
C THR A 464 16.15 17.53 -13.77
N THR A 465 16.41 16.73 -12.73
CA THR A 465 17.73 16.26 -12.23
C THR A 465 18.73 17.27 -11.63
N GLY A 466 19.23 16.96 -10.42
CA GLY A 466 20.58 17.39 -9.99
C GLY A 466 20.74 17.81 -8.52
N LEU A 467 21.27 16.89 -7.69
CA LEU A 467 21.96 17.07 -6.40
C LEU A 467 21.83 18.42 -5.63
N ALA A 468 21.36 18.32 -4.38
CA ALA A 468 22.09 18.87 -3.23
C ALA A 468 21.68 18.14 -1.93
N GLY A 469 22.63 17.52 -1.24
CA GLY A 469 22.41 17.03 0.12
C GLY A 469 22.57 18.17 1.13
N GLY A 470 21.50 18.53 1.82
CA GLY A 470 21.52 19.44 2.97
C GLY A 470 21.41 18.66 4.27
N MET A 471 22.52 18.32 4.91
CA MET A 471 22.50 17.73 6.26
C MET A 471 22.11 18.80 7.29
N ALA A 472 20.91 18.69 7.86
CA ALA A 472 20.59 19.28 9.15
C ALA A 472 21.21 18.40 10.26
N MET A 473 22.47 18.66 10.60
CA MET A 473 23.13 18.04 11.75
C MET A 473 22.53 18.59 13.06
N ILE A 474 21.56 17.90 13.65
CA ILE A 474 21.12 18.18 15.03
C ILE A 474 22.25 17.74 15.98
N ALA A 475 22.95 18.74 16.53
CA ALA A 475 24.03 18.51 17.48
C ALA A 475 23.49 18.21 18.88
N LEU A 476 23.41 16.93 19.24
CA LEU A 476 23.19 16.47 20.62
C LEU A 476 24.35 16.92 21.53
N MET A 477 24.20 18.07 22.19
CA MET A 477 25.13 18.50 23.24
C MET A 477 24.84 17.77 24.55
N GLY A 478 25.56 16.67 24.80
CA GLY A 478 25.56 15.98 26.08
C GLY A 478 26.13 16.83 27.22
N GLY A 479 25.25 17.45 28.02
CA GLY A 479 25.61 18.24 29.20
C GLY A 479 26.07 17.38 30.39
N ALA A 480 27.37 17.04 30.44
CA ALA A 480 27.94 16.30 31.57
C ALA A 480 28.06 17.19 32.84
N VAL A 481 27.20 16.96 33.83
CA VAL A 481 27.24 17.64 35.14
C VAL A 481 28.41 17.10 35.98
N ILE A 482 29.51 17.86 36.06
CA ILE A 482 30.64 17.54 36.93
C ILE A 482 30.31 17.92 38.38
N ILE A 483 29.97 16.92 39.20
CA ILE A 483 29.76 17.09 40.64
C ILE A 483 31.11 17.31 41.35
N SER A 484 31.30 18.52 41.86
CA SER A 484 32.42 18.89 42.72
C SER A 484 32.46 18.07 44.02
N LYS A 485 33.57 17.36 44.26
CA LYS A 485 33.92 16.83 45.59
C LYS A 485 35.24 17.44 46.08
N ARG A 486 35.13 18.53 46.85
CA ARG A 486 36.22 19.00 47.73
C ARG A 486 36.49 17.96 48.82
N LYS A 487 37.74 17.53 48.99
CA LYS A 487 38.25 17.01 50.28
C LYS A 487 39.74 17.34 50.45
N LYS A 488 39.99 18.17 51.49
CA LYS A 488 41.28 18.58 52.08
C LYS A 488 42.20 19.39 51.18
#